data_AF-A0A7Y2AYN2-F1
#
_entry.id   AF-A0A7Y2AYN2-F1
#
_cell.length_a   1.000
_cell.length_b   1.000
_cell.length_c   1.000
_cell.angle_alpha   90.00
_cell.angle_beta   90.00
_cell.angle_gamma   90.00
#
_symmetry.space_group_name_H-M   'P 1'
#
loop_
_entity.id
_entity.type
_entity.pdbx_description
1 polymer ?
#
loop_
_entity_poly.entity_id
_entity_poly.type
_entity_poly.pdbx_seq_one_letter_code
_entity_poly.pdbx_strand_id
1 'polypeptide(L)'
;MNHILSCLLVYTMFAIEPLEAHEDDRQEALCEETITVFQDVSMIGRKDRLASNITRKHDEMNARGWRFVDMEIYVENADLEGAFLTYSRTVRCGEKS
;
A
#
# COMPACT_ATOMS: atom_id res chain seq x y z
N MET A 1 14.32 42.52 -62.92
CA MET A 1 15.21 42.08 -61.83
C MET A 1 14.38 41.17 -60.92
N ASN A 2 14.23 39.89 -61.24
CA ASN A 2 15.17 38.79 -60.94
C ASN A 2 15.60 38.77 -59.48
N HIS A 3 14.92 37.97 -58.64
CA HIS A 3 15.57 37.02 -57.74
C HIS A 3 14.68 35.78 -57.62
N ILE A 4 14.96 34.89 -58.56
CA ILE A 4 14.51 33.50 -58.67
C ILE A 4 15.20 32.68 -57.57
N LEU A 5 14.48 31.70 -57.01
CA LEU A 5 14.94 30.50 -56.30
C LEU A 5 16.04 30.66 -55.25
N SER A 6 15.72 30.34 -53.99
CA SER A 6 16.44 29.30 -53.24
C SER A 6 15.80 29.17 -51.86
N CYS A 7 15.21 28.01 -51.57
CA CYS A 7 15.00 27.42 -50.24
C CYS A 7 13.90 26.34 -50.23
N LEU A 8 13.44 25.86 -51.40
CA LEU A 8 12.42 24.82 -51.47
C LEU A 8 12.95 23.38 -51.30
N LEU A 9 14.19 23.13 -50.84
CA LEU A 9 14.73 21.76 -50.91
C LEU A 9 15.81 21.37 -49.89
N VAL A 10 15.63 21.65 -48.60
CA VAL A 10 16.29 20.94 -47.47
C VAL A 10 15.38 21.21 -46.25
N TYR A 11 14.50 20.36 -45.74
CA TYR A 11 14.71 19.00 -45.26
C TYR A 11 13.31 18.38 -45.01
N THR A 12 12.82 17.58 -45.94
CA THR A 12 11.66 16.70 -45.75
C THR A 12 12.06 15.52 -44.86
N MET A 13 12.26 15.74 -43.55
CA MET A 13 12.51 14.63 -42.62
C MET A 13 12.08 14.91 -41.17
N PHE A 14 10.93 15.58 -40.99
CA PHE A 14 10.13 15.40 -39.77
C PHE A 14 8.93 14.51 -40.09
N ALA A 15 9.22 13.31 -40.60
CA ALA A 15 8.34 12.18 -40.35
C ALA A 15 8.59 11.76 -38.90
N ILE A 16 7.99 12.49 -37.95
CA ILE A 16 7.70 11.86 -36.65
C ILE A 16 6.53 10.94 -36.99
N GLU A 17 6.84 9.70 -37.34
CA GLU A 17 5.87 8.63 -37.13
C GLU A 17 5.46 8.74 -35.66
N PRO A 18 4.15 8.82 -35.34
CA PRO A 18 3.75 8.57 -33.97
C PRO A 18 4.27 7.16 -33.70
N LEU A 19 5.30 7.06 -32.86
CA LEU A 19 5.60 5.80 -32.22
C LEU A 19 4.33 5.53 -31.42
N GLU A 20 3.44 4.72 -31.95
CA GLU A 20 2.37 4.11 -31.17
C GLU A 20 3.10 3.23 -30.15
N ALA A 21 3.54 3.87 -29.09
CA ALA A 21 3.84 3.23 -27.85
C ALA A 21 2.54 2.52 -27.49
N HIS A 22 2.50 1.23 -27.77
CA HIS A 22 1.56 0.34 -27.11
C HIS A 22 1.87 0.43 -25.63
N GLU A 23 1.20 1.36 -24.96
CA GLU A 23 0.99 1.33 -23.52
C GLU A 23 0.22 0.02 -23.26
N ASP A 24 0.95 -1.07 -23.04
CA ASP A 24 0.43 -2.26 -22.36
C ASP A 24 0.16 -1.84 -20.92
N ASP A 25 -0.88 -1.04 -20.73
CA ASP A 25 -1.47 -0.66 -19.45
C ASP A 25 -2.17 -1.89 -18.86
N ARG A 26 -1.39 -2.94 -18.58
CA ARG A 26 -1.71 -3.81 -17.45
C ARG A 26 -1.45 -3.00 -16.19
N GLN A 27 -2.39 -2.10 -15.90
CA GLN A 27 -2.58 -1.54 -14.58
C GLN A 27 -2.72 -2.73 -13.63
N GLU A 28 -1.64 -3.06 -12.92
CA GLU A 28 -1.70 -4.11 -11.91
C GLU A 28 -2.77 -3.69 -10.90
N ALA A 29 -3.88 -4.44 -10.87
CA ALA A 29 -4.99 -4.11 -10.00
C ALA A 29 -4.48 -4.15 -8.55
N LEU A 30 -4.65 -3.04 -7.84
CA LEU A 30 -4.31 -2.93 -6.43
C LEU A 30 -5.55 -3.28 -5.60
N CYS A 31 -5.35 -4.15 -4.63
CA CYS A 31 -6.35 -4.59 -3.68
C CYS A 31 -5.95 -4.14 -2.26
N GLU A 32 -6.93 -4.03 -1.37
CA GLU A 32 -6.67 -3.81 0.06
C GLU A 32 -6.77 -5.14 0.80
N GLU A 33 -5.69 -5.50 1.49
CA GLU A 33 -5.66 -6.64 2.40
C GLU A 33 -5.83 -6.13 3.84
N THR A 34 -6.67 -6.79 4.62
CA THR A 34 -6.95 -6.43 6.02
C THR A 34 -6.75 -7.63 6.93
N ILE A 35 -6.13 -7.42 8.09
CA ILE A 35 -6.04 -8.43 9.15
C ILE A 35 -6.45 -7.84 10.50
N THR A 36 -7.04 -8.68 11.34
CA THR A 36 -7.35 -8.35 12.74
C THR A 36 -6.63 -9.32 13.66
N VAL A 37 -5.92 -8.80 14.64
CA VAL A 37 -5.19 -9.58 15.65
C VAL A 37 -5.72 -9.27 17.04
N PHE A 38 -5.89 -10.30 17.88
CA PHE A 38 -6.24 -10.12 19.28
C PHE A 38 -4.97 -10.06 20.14
N GLN A 39 -4.85 -9.00 20.94
CA GLN A 39 -3.79 -8.82 21.92
C GLN A 39 -4.36 -8.99 23.32
N ASP A 40 -4.07 -10.15 23.92
CA ASP A 40 -4.50 -10.49 25.28
C ASP A 40 -3.71 -9.69 26.35
N VAL A 41 -4.39 -9.32 27.44
CA VAL A 41 -3.84 -8.81 28.71
C VAL A 41 -3.26 -9.95 29.55
N SER A 42 -3.71 -11.18 29.33
CA SER A 42 -3.35 -12.38 30.07
C SER A 42 -2.15 -13.11 29.46
N MET A 43 -1.11 -13.28 30.28
CA MET A 43 -0.28 -14.49 30.33
C MET A 43 0.55 -14.38 31.61
N ILE A 44 -0.05 -14.76 32.75
CA ILE A 44 0.66 -14.99 34.03
C ILE A 44 1.37 -13.74 34.59
N GLY A 45 0.61 -12.89 35.28
CA GLY A 45 1.13 -12.09 36.40
C GLY A 45 1.39 -10.59 36.20
N ARG A 46 1.12 -9.98 35.03
CA ARG A 46 1.24 -8.51 34.86
C ARG A 46 0.15 -7.94 33.95
N LYS A 47 -0.96 -7.48 34.54
CA LYS A 47 -2.01 -6.71 33.85
C LYS A 47 -1.49 -5.37 33.25
N ASP A 48 -0.29 -4.93 33.66
CA ASP A 48 0.26 -3.61 33.32
C ASP A 48 0.99 -3.52 31.97
N ARG A 49 0.88 -4.52 31.08
CA ARG A 49 1.68 -4.59 29.84
C ARG A 49 0.91 -4.51 28.54
N LEU A 50 -0.42 -4.36 28.56
CA LEU A 50 -1.22 -4.27 27.35
C LEU A 50 -0.73 -3.16 26.42
N ALA A 51 -0.60 -1.93 26.95
CA ALA A 51 -0.13 -0.79 26.16
C ALA A 51 1.24 -1.05 25.53
N SER A 52 2.20 -1.61 26.27
CA SER A 52 3.53 -1.94 25.74
C SER A 52 3.49 -3.03 24.67
N ASN A 53 2.62 -4.03 24.83
CA ASN A 53 2.43 -5.09 23.83
C ASN A 53 1.79 -4.54 22.56
N ILE A 54 0.79 -3.66 22.69
CA ILE A 54 0.14 -2.97 21.57
C ILE A 54 1.17 -2.09 20.83
N THR A 55 1.97 -1.29 21.54
CA THR A 55 3.04 -0.48 20.93
C THR A 55 4.01 -1.35 20.12
N ARG A 56 4.53 -2.44 20.72
CA ARG A 56 5.40 -3.37 20.01
C ARG A 56 4.71 -3.98 18.79
N LYS A 57 3.42 -4.31 18.89
CA LYS A 57 2.65 -4.85 17.77
C LYS A 57 2.53 -3.83 16.63
N HIS A 58 2.28 -2.55 16.93
CA HIS A 58 2.29 -1.51 15.90
C HIS A 58 3.66 -1.40 15.21
N ASP A 59 4.75 -1.40 15.96
CA ASP A 59 6.10 -1.35 15.38
C ASP A 59 6.38 -2.55 14.46
N GLU A 60 6.03 -3.76 14.91
CA GLU A 60 6.15 -4.98 14.11
C GLU A 60 5.33 -4.93 12.82
N MET A 61 4.09 -4.43 12.89
CA MET A 61 3.19 -4.34 11.74
C MET A 61 3.63 -3.25 10.75
N ASN A 62 4.04 -2.09 11.26
CA ASN A 62 4.59 -0.99 10.47
C ASN A 62 5.85 -1.43 9.72
N ALA A 63 6.76 -2.16 10.37
CA ALA A 63 7.96 -2.70 9.73
C ALA A 63 7.66 -3.69 8.59
N ARG A 64 6.48 -4.32 8.63
CA ARG A 64 5.96 -5.22 7.59
C ARG A 64 5.11 -4.52 6.53
N GLY A 65 5.04 -3.19 6.55
CA GLY A 65 4.28 -2.37 5.59
C GLY A 65 2.78 -2.32 5.86
N TRP A 66 2.32 -2.75 7.02
CA TRP A 66 0.93 -2.64 7.42
C TRP A 66 0.65 -1.28 8.06
N ARG A 67 -0.51 -0.71 7.74
CA ARG A 67 -1.04 0.53 8.30
C ARG A 67 -2.13 0.20 9.32
N PHE A 68 -2.05 0.80 10.51
CA PHE A 68 -3.10 0.71 11.51
C PHE A 68 -4.43 1.28 10.99
N VAL A 69 -5.54 0.59 11.25
CA VAL A 69 -6.89 0.98 10.85
C VAL A 69 -7.75 1.27 12.06
N ASP A 70 -7.84 0.32 13.00
CA ASP A 70 -8.77 0.41 14.12
C ASP A 70 -8.31 -0.41 15.32
N MET A 71 -8.79 -0.02 16.51
CA MET A 71 -8.59 -0.74 17.76
C MET A 71 -9.88 -0.79 18.58
N GLU A 72 -10.28 -1.99 18.95
CA GLU A 72 -11.42 -2.22 19.85
C GLU A 72 -10.96 -2.91 21.13
N ILE A 73 -11.31 -2.34 22.28
CA ILE A 73 -11.05 -2.96 23.59
C ILE A 73 -12.12 -4.01 23.86
N TYR A 74 -11.70 -5.20 24.25
CA TYR A 74 -12.57 -6.31 24.61
C TYR A 74 -12.39 -6.68 26.08
N VAL A 75 -13.51 -6.76 26.79
CA VAL A 75 -13.57 -7.20 28.18
C VAL A 75 -14.74 -8.17 28.32
N GLU A 76 -14.46 -9.43 28.57
CA GLU A 76 -15.45 -10.47 28.82
C GLU A 76 -15.26 -11.03 30.24
N ASN A 77 -16.25 -10.79 31.09
CA ASN A 77 -16.42 -11.41 32.41
C ASN A 77 -15.17 -11.38 33.33
N ALA A 78 -14.25 -10.42 33.12
CA ALA A 78 -12.98 -10.24 33.83
C ALA A 78 -11.92 -11.34 33.66
N ASP A 79 -12.20 -12.36 32.84
CA ASP A 79 -11.26 -13.45 32.54
C ASP A 79 -10.55 -13.25 31.20
N LEU A 80 -11.20 -12.59 30.24
CA LEU A 80 -10.62 -12.20 28.96
C LEU A 80 -10.65 -10.68 28.84
N GLU A 81 -9.48 -10.06 28.92
CA GLU A 81 -9.28 -8.63 28.72
C GLU A 81 -8.25 -8.48 27.60
N GLY A 82 -8.48 -7.60 26.62
CA GLY A 82 -7.58 -7.44 25.49
C GLY A 82 -7.98 -6.32 24.54
N ALA A 83 -7.27 -6.27 23.42
CA ALA A 83 -7.59 -5.38 22.32
C ALA A 83 -7.55 -6.12 20.99
N PHE A 84 -8.56 -5.93 20.15
CA PHE A 84 -8.48 -6.23 18.73
C PHE A 84 -7.78 -5.07 18.04
N LEU A 85 -6.78 -5.39 17.21
CA LEU A 85 -6.05 -4.43 16.40
C LEU A 85 -6.23 -4.81 14.93
N THR A 86 -6.78 -3.89 14.14
CA THR A 86 -6.99 -4.07 12.71
C THR A 86 -5.96 -3.28 11.92
N TYR A 87 -5.38 -3.92 10.92
CA TYR A 87 -4.39 -3.35 10.03
C TYR A 87 -4.75 -3.60 8.57
N SER A 88 -4.34 -2.69 7.70
CA SER A 88 -4.52 -2.76 6.26
C SER A 88 -3.21 -2.59 5.53
N ARG A 89 -3.09 -3.16 4.32
CA ARG A 89 -2.04 -2.80 3.37
C ARG A 89 -2.54 -2.95 1.94
N THR A 90 -1.92 -2.22 1.04
CA THR A 90 -2.17 -2.38 -0.39
C THR A 90 -1.33 -3.53 -0.93
N VAL A 91 -1.96 -4.44 -1.65
CA VAL A 91 -1.33 -5.60 -2.30
C VAL A 91 -1.74 -5.65 -3.77
N ARG A 92 -1.02 -6.42 -4.58
CA ARG A 92 -1.50 -6.75 -5.92
C ARG A 92 -2.64 -7.76 -5.81
N CYS A 93 -3.71 -7.53 -6.56
CA CYS A 93 -4.82 -8.46 -6.60
C CYS A 93 -4.34 -9.84 -7.10
N GLY A 94 -4.62 -10.88 -6.32
CA GLY A 94 -4.22 -12.26 -6.62
C GLY A 94 -2.87 -12.70 -6.04
N GLU A 95 -2.12 -11.78 -5.42
CA GLU A 95 -0.94 -12.11 -4.63
C GLU A 95 -1.38 -12.72 -3.29
N LYS A 96 -0.98 -13.97 -3.00
CA LYS A 96 -1.30 -14.61 -1.72
C LYS A 96 -0.33 -14.11 -0.66
N SER A 97 -0.86 -13.67 0.48
CA SER A 97 -0.08 -13.33 1.69
C SER A 97 0.57 -14.56 2.33
#